data_AF-A0AAE0GMH9-F1
#
_entry.id   AF-A0AAE0GMH9-F1
#
_cell.length_a   1.000
_cell.length_b   1.000
_cell.length_c   1.000
_cell.angle_alpha   90.00
_cell.angle_beta   90.00
_cell.angle_gamma   90.00
#
_symmetry.space_group_name_H-M   'P 1'
#
loop_
_entity.id
_entity.type
_entity.pdbx_description
1 polymer ?
#
loop_
_entity_poly.entity_id
_entity_poly.type
_entity_poly.pdbx_seq_one_letter_code
_entity_poly.pdbx_strand_id
1 'polypeptide(L)'
;MESVANRTRSSVAKRPFQLPVKSQAKDISHDSKRKRSCSSRTSEGGVQHKQDRVSPPKAKKKGTTKTNSGPTFEKERKLWQAGKPRVAGVDEAGRGPLAGPVVAAACIIPDGVHINGIDDSKKLTHSQREEIYEELISNPRVECGVRIIGPRKIDDVNILQATMLGMEQAVEALESAPDFVLVDGPRLPAKFSKESAEAIVKGDAKCVSIAAASVLAKVTRDRIMLDMHEKWPQYGFADHKGYGTATHMAAVKRCGPCEIHRWTFAPIKGNYPPPTTRDPWEE
;
A
#
# COMPACT_ATOMS: atom_id res chain seq x y z
N MET A 1 30.38 25.56 -43.97
CA MET A 1 31.17 24.34 -43.71
C MET A 1 31.36 24.30 -42.20
N GLU A 2 30.33 23.88 -41.45
CA GLU A 2 30.13 22.50 -40.93
C GLU A 2 31.23 22.10 -39.93
N SER A 3 30.98 21.53 -38.75
CA SER A 3 29.77 20.91 -38.20
C SER A 3 29.86 20.89 -36.66
N VAL A 4 28.71 21.04 -36.02
CA VAL A 4 28.41 20.74 -34.62
C VAL A 4 28.41 19.23 -34.40
N ALA A 5 29.26 18.70 -33.53
CA ALA A 5 29.26 17.29 -33.15
C ALA A 5 28.26 17.05 -32.00
N ASN A 6 27.06 16.63 -32.40
CA ASN A 6 25.96 16.19 -31.57
C ASN A 6 26.35 14.90 -30.81
N ARG A 7 26.39 14.93 -29.47
CA ARG A 7 26.47 13.69 -28.66
C ARG A 7 25.06 13.20 -28.38
N THR A 8 24.61 12.27 -29.19
CA THR A 8 23.39 11.47 -28.99
C THR A 8 23.46 10.72 -27.65
N ARG A 9 22.66 11.15 -26.67
CA ARG A 9 22.34 10.34 -25.49
C ARG A 9 21.43 9.20 -25.95
N SER A 10 21.95 7.98 -25.87
CA SER A 10 21.21 6.74 -26.07
C SER A 10 20.05 6.66 -25.07
N SER A 11 18.83 6.84 -25.57
CA SER A 11 17.59 6.58 -24.83
C SER A 11 17.42 5.07 -24.66
N VAL A 12 17.95 4.52 -23.57
CA VAL A 12 17.57 3.18 -23.13
C VAL A 12 16.18 3.31 -22.53
N ALA A 13 15.16 3.02 -23.34
CA ALA A 13 13.79 2.86 -22.87
C ALA A 13 13.79 1.75 -21.80
N LYS A 14 13.64 2.12 -20.53
CA LYS A 14 13.43 1.16 -19.44
C LYS A 14 12.10 0.46 -19.71
N ARG A 15 12.14 -0.87 -19.81
CA ARG A 15 10.97 -1.72 -20.06
C ARG A 15 9.90 -1.48 -18.98
N PRO A 16 8.61 -1.55 -19.32
CA PRO A 16 7.55 -1.49 -18.33
C PRO A 16 7.72 -2.62 -17.30
N PHE A 17 7.42 -2.29 -16.04
CA PHE A 17 7.46 -3.18 -14.89
C PHE A 17 6.61 -4.44 -15.17
N GLN A 18 7.26 -5.60 -15.26
CA GLN A 18 6.63 -6.89 -15.51
C GLN A 18 6.71 -7.73 -14.24
N LEU A 19 5.56 -8.17 -13.74
CA LEU A 19 5.47 -9.13 -12.64
C LEU A 19 6.13 -10.46 -13.06
N PRO A 20 6.77 -11.20 -12.14
CA PRO A 20 7.37 -12.49 -12.47
C PRO A 20 6.32 -13.50 -12.98
N VAL A 21 6.68 -14.20 -14.06
CA VAL A 21 5.80 -15.04 -14.88
C VAL A 21 5.33 -16.29 -14.13
N LYS A 22 4.03 -16.62 -14.29
CA LYS A 22 3.32 -17.77 -13.72
C LYS A 22 4.04 -19.10 -13.98
N SER A 23 4.38 -19.85 -12.94
CA SER A 23 4.72 -21.27 -13.05
C SER A 23 3.44 -22.10 -13.01
N GLN A 24 3.15 -22.85 -14.09
CA GLN A 24 1.96 -23.70 -14.22
C GLN A 24 1.91 -24.77 -13.13
N ALA A 25 0.86 -24.77 -12.30
CA ALA A 25 0.52 -25.86 -11.40
C ALA A 25 -0.65 -26.67 -11.99
N LYS A 26 -0.48 -27.99 -12.01
CA LYS A 26 -1.39 -28.98 -12.59
C LYS A 26 -2.62 -29.21 -11.72
N ASP A 27 -3.78 -29.33 -12.38
CA ASP A 27 -5.08 -29.64 -11.81
C ASP A 27 -5.09 -30.95 -11.01
N ILE A 28 -5.63 -30.89 -9.79
CA ILE A 28 -6.25 -32.05 -9.12
C ILE A 28 -7.61 -31.59 -8.60
N SER A 29 -8.65 -32.01 -9.30
CA SER A 29 -10.05 -31.92 -8.90
C SER A 29 -10.31 -32.83 -7.71
N HIS A 30 -11.17 -32.43 -6.76
CA HIS A 30 -12.01 -33.35 -5.98
C HIS A 30 -13.28 -32.67 -5.44
N ASP A 31 -14.28 -33.51 -5.24
CA ASP A 31 -15.70 -33.31 -5.48
C ASP A 31 -16.51 -33.06 -4.19
N SER A 32 -17.39 -32.06 -4.30
CA SER A 32 -18.72 -31.81 -3.73
C SER A 32 -19.26 -32.31 -2.36
N LYS A 33 -20.13 -31.42 -1.81
CA LYS A 33 -21.40 -31.64 -1.07
C LYS A 33 -21.36 -32.14 0.39
N ARG A 34 -21.94 -31.34 1.30
CA ARG A 34 -23.35 -31.49 1.74
C ARG A 34 -23.82 -30.40 2.71
N LYS A 35 -25.05 -29.94 2.46
CA LYS A 35 -25.94 -29.12 3.30
C LYS A 35 -26.36 -29.86 4.58
N ARG A 36 -26.74 -29.12 5.63
CA ARG A 36 -27.99 -29.34 6.39
C ARG A 36 -28.33 -28.13 7.28
N SER A 37 -29.51 -27.58 7.00
CA SER A 37 -30.31 -26.67 7.83
C SER A 37 -31.07 -27.45 8.90
N CYS A 38 -31.43 -26.80 10.02
CA CYS A 38 -32.63 -27.16 10.78
C CYS A 38 -33.21 -25.94 11.51
N SER A 39 -34.53 -25.87 11.45
CA SER A 39 -35.46 -24.84 11.90
C SER A 39 -36.18 -25.25 13.19
N SER A 40 -36.67 -24.29 13.98
CA SER A 40 -37.96 -24.38 14.72
C SER A 40 -38.20 -23.07 15.49
N ARG A 41 -39.25 -22.28 15.14
CA ARG A 41 -40.61 -22.21 15.75
C ARG A 41 -40.67 -21.36 17.03
N THR A 42 -41.18 -20.12 16.93
CA THR A 42 -42.56 -19.64 17.22
C THR A 42 -42.91 -19.52 18.71
N SER A 43 -43.25 -18.32 19.17
CA SER A 43 -44.56 -18.02 19.76
C SER A 43 -44.70 -16.53 20.14
N GLU A 44 -45.85 -15.99 19.80
CA GLU A 44 -46.34 -14.62 20.03
C GLU A 44 -46.69 -14.36 21.52
N GLY A 45 -46.80 -13.07 21.88
CA GLY A 45 -47.59 -12.68 23.05
C GLY A 45 -47.31 -11.27 23.59
N GLY A 46 -48.28 -10.36 23.43
CA GLY A 46 -48.69 -9.44 24.50
C GLY A 46 -48.13 -8.01 24.48
N VAL A 47 -48.95 -7.08 23.96
CA VAL A 47 -48.83 -5.62 24.09
C VAL A 47 -49.39 -5.17 25.44
N GLN A 48 -48.72 -4.23 26.13
CA GLN A 48 -49.39 -3.23 26.98
C GLN A 48 -48.51 -1.99 27.20
N HIS A 49 -49.11 -0.82 26.92
CA HIS A 49 -48.55 0.51 27.10
C HIS A 49 -48.44 0.92 28.58
N LYS A 50 -47.32 1.53 28.96
CA LYS A 50 -47.27 2.58 29.99
C LYS A 50 -46.45 3.75 29.48
N GLN A 51 -47.11 4.91 29.42
CA GLN A 51 -46.50 6.22 29.22
C GLN A 51 -45.71 6.60 30.47
N ASP A 52 -44.52 7.19 30.32
CA ASP A 52 -44.10 8.31 31.17
C ASP A 52 -42.86 9.05 30.63
N ARG A 53 -43.09 10.34 30.33
CA ARG A 53 -42.20 11.52 30.44
C ARG A 53 -40.86 11.54 29.68
N VAL A 54 -40.93 12.07 28.46
CA VAL A 54 -39.76 12.59 27.73
C VAL A 54 -39.34 13.94 28.32
N SER A 55 -38.12 14.00 28.88
CA SER A 55 -37.46 15.26 29.25
C SER A 55 -36.84 15.92 27.99
N PRO A 56 -36.88 17.26 27.86
CA PRO A 56 -36.39 17.93 26.64
C PRO A 56 -34.87 17.80 26.48
N PRO A 57 -34.36 17.58 25.25
CA PRO A 57 -32.93 17.43 25.02
C PRO A 57 -32.22 18.77 25.22
N LYS A 58 -31.24 18.77 26.12
CA LYS A 58 -30.33 19.90 26.36
C LYS A 58 -29.62 20.28 25.04
N ALA A 59 -29.67 21.56 24.69
CA ALA A 59 -29.02 22.12 23.52
C ALA A 59 -27.51 21.80 23.53
N LYS A 60 -27.07 20.94 22.61
CA LYS A 60 -25.65 20.69 22.35
C LYS A 60 -25.05 21.96 21.75
N LYS A 61 -24.14 22.60 22.49
CA LYS A 61 -23.24 23.63 21.94
C LYS A 61 -22.60 23.06 20.67
N LYS A 62 -22.76 23.76 19.54
CA LYS A 62 -22.10 23.41 18.27
C LYS A 62 -20.59 23.49 18.49
N GLY A 63 -19.99 22.35 18.84
CA GLY A 63 -18.55 22.17 18.69
C GLY A 63 -18.24 22.31 17.20
N THR A 64 -17.29 23.17 16.87
CA THR A 64 -16.74 23.28 15.53
C THR A 64 -16.21 21.92 15.10
N THR A 65 -17.00 21.18 14.32
CA THR A 65 -16.55 19.97 13.64
C THR A 65 -15.42 20.40 12.73
N LYS A 66 -14.17 20.07 13.08
CA LYS A 66 -13.05 20.15 12.15
C LYS A 66 -13.44 19.30 10.95
N THR A 67 -13.85 19.93 9.86
CA THR A 67 -14.02 19.28 8.57
C THR A 67 -12.65 18.70 8.22
N ASN A 68 -12.54 17.38 8.26
CA ASN A 68 -11.32 16.69 7.86
C ASN A 68 -11.22 16.83 6.35
N SER A 69 -10.75 17.98 5.88
CA SER A 69 -10.46 18.22 4.46
C SER A 69 -9.40 17.21 4.05
N GLY A 70 -9.62 16.52 2.92
CA GLY A 70 -8.66 15.56 2.37
C GLY A 70 -7.30 16.22 2.02
N PRO A 71 -6.37 15.45 1.44
CA PRO A 71 -5.07 15.98 1.04
C PRO A 71 -5.23 17.16 0.07
N THR A 72 -4.29 18.12 0.15
CA THR A 72 -4.27 19.29 -0.74
C THR A 72 -2.87 19.50 -1.30
N PHE A 73 -2.77 20.26 -2.39
CA PHE A 73 -1.48 20.66 -2.97
C PHE A 73 -0.80 21.82 -2.21
N GLU A 74 -1.16 22.11 -0.95
CA GLU A 74 -0.61 23.29 -0.24
C GLU A 74 0.91 23.23 -0.11
N LYS A 75 1.47 22.08 0.25
CA LYS A 75 2.92 21.89 0.41
C LYS A 75 3.63 21.85 -0.95
N GLU A 76 3.07 21.12 -1.90
CA GLU A 76 3.57 21.06 -3.27
C GLU A 76 3.63 22.45 -3.90
N ARG A 77 2.56 23.26 -3.79
CA ARG A 77 2.55 24.65 -4.28
C ARG A 77 3.63 25.53 -3.66
N LYS A 78 3.84 25.42 -2.34
CA LYS A 78 4.92 26.19 -1.68
C LYS A 78 6.28 25.84 -2.25
N LEU A 79 6.53 24.57 -2.54
CA LEU A 79 7.77 24.11 -3.15
C LEU A 79 7.89 24.53 -4.62
N TRP A 80 6.81 24.47 -5.40
CA TRP A 80 6.77 24.98 -6.78
C TRP A 80 7.10 26.48 -6.83
N GLN A 81 6.51 27.28 -5.94
CA GLN A 81 6.78 28.72 -5.82
C GLN A 81 8.22 29.00 -5.36
N ALA A 82 8.85 28.08 -4.63
CA ALA A 82 10.25 28.15 -4.23
C ALA A 82 11.22 27.65 -5.32
N GLY A 83 10.76 27.45 -6.57
CA GLY A 83 11.60 27.03 -7.69
C GLY A 83 11.91 25.53 -7.71
N LYS A 84 11.11 24.70 -7.02
CA LYS A 84 11.23 23.23 -7.01
C LYS A 84 10.03 22.59 -7.72
N PRO A 85 9.94 22.65 -9.06
CA PRO A 85 8.74 22.21 -9.80
C PRO A 85 8.48 20.70 -9.72
N ARG A 86 9.50 19.87 -9.51
CA ARG A 86 9.37 18.40 -9.43
C ARG A 86 9.33 17.94 -7.98
N VAL A 87 8.13 17.90 -7.40
CA VAL A 87 7.90 17.43 -6.03
C VAL A 87 7.38 16.00 -6.06
N ALA A 88 8.14 15.06 -5.49
CA ALA A 88 7.73 13.67 -5.33
C ALA A 88 7.12 13.45 -3.95
N GLY A 89 5.96 12.82 -3.88
CA GLY A 89 5.42 12.24 -2.64
C GLY A 89 5.78 10.77 -2.54
N VAL A 90 6.07 10.28 -1.34
CA VAL A 90 6.53 8.90 -1.09
C VAL A 90 5.79 8.30 0.09
N ASP A 91 5.31 7.07 -0.07
CA ASP A 91 4.62 6.29 0.98
C ASP A 91 4.84 4.78 0.78
N GLU A 92 4.47 3.99 1.79
CA GLU A 92 4.58 2.54 1.80
C GLU A 92 3.29 1.80 2.17
N ALA A 93 3.18 0.56 1.69
CA ALA A 93 2.18 -0.40 2.13
C ALA A 93 2.86 -1.69 2.61
N GLY A 94 2.30 -2.29 3.66
CA GLY A 94 2.68 -3.65 4.07
C GLY A 94 3.71 -3.77 5.18
N ARG A 95 3.84 -2.79 6.08
CA ARG A 95 4.77 -2.93 7.21
C ARG A 95 4.33 -3.91 8.30
N GLY A 96 3.05 -3.91 8.64
CA GLY A 96 2.49 -4.75 9.72
C GLY A 96 2.22 -6.24 9.41
N PRO A 97 1.94 -6.66 8.17
CA PRO A 97 1.68 -8.07 7.82
C PRO A 97 2.79 -9.04 8.24
N LEU A 98 2.38 -10.27 8.57
CA LEU A 98 3.29 -11.39 8.86
C LEU A 98 3.84 -12.05 7.58
N ALA A 99 3.22 -11.77 6.43
CA ALA A 99 3.61 -12.33 5.14
C ALA A 99 3.54 -11.29 4.02
N GLY A 100 4.36 -11.53 2.99
CA GLY A 100 4.49 -10.71 1.79
C GLY A 100 5.46 -9.55 1.94
N PRO A 101 5.66 -8.78 0.86
CA PRO A 101 6.64 -7.70 0.83
C PRO A 101 6.12 -6.44 1.52
N VAL A 102 7.04 -5.49 1.74
CA VAL A 102 6.71 -4.07 1.84
C VAL A 102 6.86 -3.46 0.45
N VAL A 103 5.87 -2.67 0.03
CA VAL A 103 5.89 -1.97 -1.26
C VAL A 103 5.96 -0.49 -0.96
N ALA A 104 6.93 0.20 -1.55
CA ALA A 104 7.03 1.65 -1.50
C ALA A 104 6.76 2.23 -2.89
N ALA A 105 6.18 3.42 -2.92
CA ALA A 105 5.94 4.14 -4.16
C ALA A 105 6.34 5.60 -4.02
N ALA A 106 6.71 6.21 -5.15
CA ALA A 106 6.95 7.62 -5.33
C ALA A 106 6.04 8.13 -6.46
N CYS A 107 5.48 9.33 -6.30
CA CYS A 107 4.60 9.92 -7.30
C CYS A 107 4.89 11.42 -7.45
N ILE A 108 5.07 11.88 -8.69
CA ILE A 108 5.13 13.30 -9.05
C ILE A 108 3.86 13.64 -9.83
N ILE A 109 3.09 14.59 -9.30
CA ILE A 109 1.93 15.18 -9.97
C ILE A 109 2.26 16.65 -10.27
N PRO A 110 2.50 17.03 -11.54
CA PRO A 110 2.82 18.41 -11.89
C PRO A 110 1.68 19.38 -11.64
N ASP A 111 2.02 20.68 -11.57
CA ASP A 111 1.01 21.73 -11.49
C ASP A 111 0.03 21.69 -12.68
N GLY A 112 -1.22 21.99 -12.38
CA GLY A 112 -2.36 21.90 -13.29
C GLY A 112 -2.92 20.48 -13.50
N VAL A 113 -2.27 19.43 -13.01
CA VAL A 113 -2.82 18.06 -13.07
C VAL A 113 -3.68 17.80 -11.83
N HIS A 114 -4.90 17.33 -12.06
CA HIS A 114 -5.84 16.96 -11.01
C HIS A 114 -6.22 15.50 -11.21
N ILE A 115 -6.15 14.73 -10.13
CA ILE A 115 -6.58 13.33 -10.10
C ILE A 115 -7.80 13.27 -9.18
N ASN A 116 -8.91 12.76 -9.70
CA ASN A 116 -10.18 12.85 -9.00
C ASN A 116 -10.24 11.86 -7.84
N GLY A 117 -10.77 12.31 -6.70
CA GLY A 117 -11.06 11.43 -5.56
C GLY A 117 -9.83 10.94 -4.77
N ILE A 118 -8.63 11.47 -5.01
CA ILE A 118 -7.47 11.18 -4.16
C ILE A 118 -7.74 11.56 -2.71
N ASP A 119 -7.56 10.59 -1.81
CA ASP A 119 -7.54 10.74 -0.35
C ASP A 119 -6.61 9.65 0.22
N ASP A 120 -6.46 9.61 1.54
CA ASP A 120 -5.83 8.51 2.27
C ASP A 120 -6.39 7.16 1.78
N SER A 121 -5.51 6.31 1.26
CA SER A 121 -5.86 5.02 0.70
C SER A 121 -6.68 4.13 1.64
N LYS A 122 -6.60 4.33 2.96
CA LYS A 122 -7.37 3.58 3.97
C LYS A 122 -8.83 4.02 4.04
N LYS A 123 -9.15 5.24 3.61
CA LYS A 123 -10.52 5.76 3.55
C LYS A 123 -11.22 5.41 2.23
N LEU A 124 -10.45 5.08 1.21
CA LEU A 124 -10.95 4.71 -0.11
C LEU A 124 -11.41 3.26 -0.13
N THR A 125 -12.51 3.00 -0.84
CA THR A 125 -12.93 1.64 -1.19
C THR A 125 -11.95 1.00 -2.17
N HIS A 126 -12.04 -0.32 -2.35
CA HIS A 126 -11.20 -1.02 -3.33
C HIS A 126 -11.39 -0.48 -4.75
N SER A 127 -12.64 -0.31 -5.21
CA SER A 127 -12.94 0.25 -6.55
C SER A 127 -12.33 1.63 -6.75
N GLN A 128 -12.52 2.53 -5.78
CA GLN A 128 -11.95 3.88 -5.85
C GLN A 128 -10.42 3.87 -5.94
N ARG A 129 -9.75 2.99 -5.18
CA ARG A 129 -8.30 2.85 -5.27
C ARG A 129 -7.84 2.34 -6.62
N GLU A 130 -8.55 1.36 -7.19
CA GLU A 130 -8.24 0.83 -8.53
C GLU A 130 -8.43 1.91 -9.59
N GLU A 131 -9.53 2.67 -9.55
CA GLU A 131 -9.79 3.79 -10.48
C GLU A 131 -8.69 4.86 -10.41
N ILE A 132 -8.31 5.28 -9.21
CA ILE A 132 -7.22 6.26 -9.01
C ILE A 132 -5.88 5.68 -9.46
N TYR A 133 -5.61 4.41 -9.17
CA TYR A 133 -4.39 3.75 -9.61
C TYR A 133 -4.27 3.79 -11.14
N GLU A 134 -5.32 3.40 -11.86
CA GLU A 134 -5.37 3.42 -13.32
C GLU A 134 -5.24 4.86 -13.86
N GLU A 135 -5.88 5.85 -13.23
CA GLU A 135 -5.73 7.27 -13.61
C GLU A 135 -4.28 7.75 -13.44
N LEU A 136 -3.61 7.40 -12.33
CA LEU A 136 -2.22 7.76 -12.07
C LEU A 136 -1.25 7.15 -13.09
N ILE A 137 -1.41 5.86 -13.44
CA ILE A 137 -0.47 5.19 -14.35
C ILE A 137 -0.73 5.48 -15.83
N SER A 138 -1.96 5.86 -16.20
CA SER A 138 -2.32 6.17 -17.58
C SER A 138 -2.09 7.64 -17.95
N ASN A 139 -1.97 8.53 -16.96
CA ASN A 139 -1.72 9.94 -17.18
C ASN A 139 -0.25 10.21 -17.55
N PRO A 140 0.06 10.64 -18.80
CA PRO A 140 1.44 10.81 -19.27
C PRO A 140 2.20 11.95 -18.59
N ARG A 141 1.52 12.80 -17.81
CA ARG A 141 2.16 13.88 -17.04
C ARG A 141 2.51 13.46 -15.62
N VAL A 142 2.00 12.32 -15.14
CA VAL A 142 2.29 11.81 -13.81
C VAL A 142 3.48 10.85 -13.90
N GLU A 143 4.48 11.03 -13.05
CA GLU A 143 5.59 10.08 -12.94
C GLU A 143 5.42 9.22 -11.71
N CYS A 144 5.54 7.90 -11.89
CA CYS A 144 5.38 6.92 -10.83
C CYS A 144 6.64 6.07 -10.70
N GLY A 145 7.10 5.86 -9.47
CA GLY A 145 8.15 4.90 -9.13
C GLY A 145 7.62 3.90 -8.11
N VAL A 146 7.80 2.60 -8.33
CA VAL A 146 7.33 1.55 -7.40
C VAL A 146 8.44 0.55 -7.13
N ARG A 147 8.59 0.16 -5.86
CA ARG A 147 9.58 -0.82 -5.42
C ARG A 147 9.02 -1.78 -4.40
N ILE A 148 9.47 -3.02 -4.50
CA ILE A 148 9.03 -4.15 -3.70
C ILE A 148 10.23 -4.67 -2.94
N ILE A 149 10.15 -4.72 -1.62
CA ILE A 149 11.17 -5.31 -0.77
C ILE A 149 10.61 -6.60 -0.16
N GLY A 150 11.21 -7.72 -0.56
CA GLY A 150 10.77 -9.07 -0.18
C GLY A 150 10.93 -9.38 1.31
N PRO A 151 10.21 -10.40 1.82
CA PRO A 151 10.23 -10.80 3.22
C PRO A 151 11.62 -11.23 3.72
N ARG A 152 12.46 -11.86 2.89
CA ARG A 152 13.83 -12.21 3.30
C ARG A 152 14.68 -10.97 3.54
N LYS A 153 14.63 -9.99 2.62
CA LYS A 153 15.31 -8.71 2.82
C LYS A 153 14.80 -8.01 4.08
N ILE A 154 13.48 -8.05 4.34
CA ILE A 154 12.89 -7.54 5.59
C ILE A 154 13.47 -8.24 6.82
N ASP A 155 13.64 -9.56 6.77
CA ASP A 155 14.26 -10.33 7.84
C ASP A 155 15.75 -9.99 8.02
N ASP A 156 16.49 -9.78 6.92
CA ASP A 156 17.92 -9.42 6.95
C ASP A 156 18.18 -8.07 7.61
N VAL A 157 17.43 -7.03 7.20
CA VAL A 157 17.75 -5.63 7.56
C VAL A 157 16.79 -5.04 8.58
N ASN A 158 15.74 -5.76 9.00
CA ASN A 158 14.57 -5.30 9.75
C ASN A 158 13.57 -4.44 8.95
N ILE A 159 12.33 -4.39 9.43
CA ILE A 159 11.22 -3.73 8.72
C ILE A 159 11.40 -2.22 8.55
N LEU A 160 12.04 -1.54 9.50
CA LEU A 160 12.27 -0.11 9.38
C LEU A 160 13.26 0.15 8.24
N GLN A 161 14.39 -0.55 8.21
CA GLN A 161 15.39 -0.35 7.15
C GLN A 161 14.91 -0.84 5.80
N ALA A 162 14.16 -1.94 5.74
CA ALA A 162 13.52 -2.39 4.51
C ALA A 162 12.53 -1.36 3.95
N THR A 163 11.77 -0.69 4.83
CA THR A 163 10.88 0.40 4.41
C THR A 163 11.69 1.58 3.85
N MET A 164 12.73 2.01 4.56
CA MET A 164 13.58 3.13 4.13
C MET A 164 14.26 2.82 2.79
N LEU A 165 14.78 1.61 2.62
CA LEU A 165 15.36 1.13 1.37
C LEU A 165 14.34 1.16 0.22
N GLY A 166 13.11 0.68 0.47
CA GLY A 166 12.04 0.73 -0.52
C GLY A 166 11.71 2.16 -0.95
N MET A 167 11.61 3.10 -0.01
CA MET A 167 11.35 4.51 -0.29
C MET A 167 12.47 5.16 -1.11
N GLU A 168 13.74 4.89 -0.79
CA GLU A 168 14.88 5.37 -1.58
C GLU A 168 14.81 4.86 -3.01
N GLN A 169 14.66 3.54 -3.16
CA GLN A 169 14.62 2.92 -4.48
C GLN A 169 13.39 3.36 -5.29
N ALA A 170 12.27 3.69 -4.64
CA ALA A 170 11.06 4.16 -5.30
C ALA A 170 11.28 5.55 -5.91
N VAL A 171 12.03 6.42 -5.24
CA VAL A 171 12.46 7.71 -5.81
C VAL A 171 13.48 7.49 -6.94
N GLU A 172 14.44 6.58 -6.76
CA GLU A 172 15.40 6.20 -7.82
C GLU A 172 14.72 5.56 -9.05
N ALA A 173 13.47 5.09 -8.91
CA ALA A 173 12.67 4.50 -9.98
C ALA A 173 12.02 5.53 -10.91
N LEU A 174 11.90 6.79 -10.46
CA LEU A 174 11.34 7.88 -11.27
C LEU A 174 12.20 8.09 -12.52
N GLU A 175 11.59 8.60 -13.58
CA GLU A 175 12.29 8.81 -14.86
C GLU A 175 13.41 9.85 -14.71
N SER A 176 13.13 10.90 -13.96
CA SER A 176 14.10 11.95 -13.62
C SER A 176 14.07 12.28 -12.14
N ALA A 177 15.22 12.68 -11.60
CA ALA A 177 15.33 13.04 -10.18
C ALA A 177 14.34 14.17 -9.81
N PRO A 178 13.66 14.09 -8.65
CA PRO A 178 12.85 15.19 -8.14
C PRO A 178 13.72 16.31 -7.55
N ASP A 179 13.18 17.53 -7.53
CA ASP A 179 13.78 18.68 -6.86
C ASP A 179 13.54 18.64 -5.34
N PHE A 180 12.45 17.99 -4.93
CA PHE A 180 12.10 17.80 -3.52
C PHE A 180 11.29 16.52 -3.30
N VAL A 181 11.49 15.89 -2.14
CA VAL A 181 10.77 14.68 -1.73
C VAL A 181 9.97 14.92 -0.45
N LEU A 182 8.68 14.62 -0.48
CA LEU A 182 7.78 14.59 0.67
C LEU A 182 7.54 13.13 1.06
N VAL A 183 7.96 12.73 2.26
CA VAL A 183 7.89 11.33 2.72
C VAL A 183 6.83 11.17 3.80
N ASP A 184 5.93 10.18 3.69
CA ASP A 184 5.02 9.86 4.79
C ASP A 184 5.78 9.34 6.02
N GLY A 185 5.31 9.78 7.19
CA GLY A 185 5.80 9.32 8.47
C GLY A 185 6.83 10.25 9.13
N PRO A 186 7.48 9.79 10.20
CA PRO A 186 8.25 10.66 11.09
C PRO A 186 9.75 10.74 10.76
N ARG A 187 10.23 10.03 9.72
CA ARG A 187 11.66 9.86 9.46
C ARG A 187 11.93 9.90 7.96
N LEU A 188 13.06 10.51 7.60
CA LEU A 188 13.60 10.44 6.25
C LEU A 188 14.47 9.19 6.09
N PRO A 189 14.49 8.58 4.89
CA PRO A 189 15.53 7.65 4.51
C PRO A 189 16.93 8.28 4.60
N ALA A 190 17.95 7.46 4.84
CA ALA A 190 19.30 7.94 5.18
C ALA A 190 19.96 8.70 4.03
N LYS A 191 19.65 8.34 2.78
CA LYS A 191 20.16 9.04 1.59
C LYS A 191 19.50 10.40 1.34
N PHE A 192 18.39 10.72 1.99
CA PHE A 192 17.67 11.96 1.74
C PHE A 192 18.20 13.08 2.66
N SER A 193 18.68 14.16 2.05
CA SER A 193 19.12 15.34 2.79
C SER A 193 17.92 16.20 3.19
N LYS A 194 18.05 16.98 4.27
CA LYS A 194 16.97 17.86 4.76
C LYS A 194 16.73 19.06 3.84
N GLU A 195 17.69 19.38 2.98
CA GLU A 195 17.61 20.45 1.98
C GLU A 195 16.75 20.04 0.78
N SER A 196 16.65 18.74 0.50
CA SER A 196 15.92 18.17 -0.63
C SER A 196 14.75 17.25 -0.24
N ALA A 197 14.48 17.07 1.05
CA ALA A 197 13.36 16.25 1.52
C ALA A 197 12.77 16.68 2.87
N GLU A 198 11.49 16.38 3.08
CA GLU A 198 10.77 16.58 4.34
C GLU A 198 9.95 15.33 4.70
N ALA A 199 10.04 14.88 5.95
CA ALA A 199 9.17 13.83 6.49
C ALA A 199 7.91 14.45 7.09
N ILE A 200 6.74 13.92 6.74
CA ILE A 200 5.44 14.46 7.12
C ILE A 200 4.62 13.37 7.82
N VAL A 201 4.38 13.57 9.12
CA VAL A 201 3.48 12.70 9.88
C VAL A 201 2.06 12.80 9.33
N LYS A 202 1.48 11.67 8.89
CA LYS A 202 0.18 11.60 8.21
C LYS A 202 0.18 12.46 6.94
N GLY A 203 1.22 12.28 6.14
CA GLY A 203 1.42 12.94 4.86
C GLY A 203 0.35 12.53 3.85
N ASP A 204 -0.09 11.28 3.87
CA ASP A 204 -1.20 10.76 3.05
C ASP A 204 -2.50 11.58 3.20
N ALA A 205 -2.78 12.09 4.40
CA ALA A 205 -3.93 12.92 4.68
C ALA A 205 -3.71 14.42 4.41
N LYS A 206 -2.50 14.85 4.00
CA LYS A 206 -2.10 16.27 3.90
C LYS A 206 -1.63 16.67 2.50
N CYS A 207 -0.89 15.80 1.84
CA CYS A 207 -0.20 16.04 0.57
C CYS A 207 -0.77 15.13 -0.51
N VAL A 208 -1.17 15.71 -1.64
CA VAL A 208 -1.76 14.95 -2.74
C VAL A 208 -0.75 13.98 -3.36
N SER A 209 0.51 14.39 -3.46
CA SER A 209 1.59 13.54 -3.98
C SER A 209 1.83 12.29 -3.10
N ILE A 210 1.79 12.46 -1.77
CA ILE A 210 1.92 11.33 -0.82
C ILE A 210 0.69 10.44 -0.86
N ALA A 211 -0.50 11.04 -0.91
CA ALA A 211 -1.75 10.28 -1.04
C ALA A 211 -1.76 9.42 -2.31
N ALA A 212 -1.29 9.96 -3.44
CA ALA A 212 -1.12 9.22 -4.69
C ALA A 212 -0.13 8.04 -4.53
N ALA A 213 1.03 8.28 -3.92
CA ALA A 213 1.99 7.22 -3.60
C ALA A 213 1.38 6.12 -2.71
N SER A 214 0.56 6.51 -1.72
CA SER A 214 -0.15 5.55 -0.85
C SER A 214 -1.05 4.60 -1.64
N VAL A 215 -1.77 5.12 -2.65
CA VAL A 215 -2.64 4.33 -3.52
C VAL A 215 -1.81 3.39 -4.39
N LEU A 216 -0.75 3.89 -5.03
CA LEU A 216 0.17 3.07 -5.82
C LEU A 216 0.75 1.91 -5.02
N ALA A 217 1.28 2.18 -3.83
CA ALA A 217 1.83 1.16 -2.95
C ALA A 217 0.77 0.15 -2.51
N LYS A 218 -0.42 0.62 -2.11
CA LYS A 218 -1.50 -0.23 -1.59
C LYS A 218 -2.06 -1.17 -2.65
N VAL A 219 -2.40 -0.64 -3.82
CA VAL A 219 -2.97 -1.43 -4.92
C VAL A 219 -1.95 -2.43 -5.44
N THR A 220 -0.71 -2.02 -5.67
CA THR A 220 0.37 -2.92 -6.08
C THR A 220 0.54 -4.07 -5.08
N ARG A 221 0.61 -3.74 -3.78
CA ARG A 221 0.77 -4.77 -2.74
C ARG A 221 -0.43 -5.71 -2.68
N ASP A 222 -1.66 -5.18 -2.76
CA ASP A 222 -2.85 -6.00 -2.69
C ASP A 222 -2.93 -6.98 -3.87
N ARG A 223 -2.59 -6.52 -5.10
CA ARG A 223 -2.49 -7.36 -6.30
C ARG A 223 -1.45 -8.48 -6.10
N ILE A 224 -0.25 -8.15 -5.59
CA ILE A 224 0.76 -9.16 -5.23
C ILE A 224 0.20 -10.20 -4.26
N MET A 225 -0.51 -9.78 -3.21
CA MET A 225 -1.05 -10.74 -2.24
C MET A 225 -2.17 -11.62 -2.80
N LEU A 226 -2.88 -11.18 -3.84
CA LEU A 226 -3.81 -12.01 -4.60
C LEU A 226 -3.05 -13.08 -5.39
N ASP A 227 -1.99 -12.70 -6.10
CA ASP A 227 -1.14 -13.67 -6.83
C ASP A 227 -0.53 -14.71 -5.87
N MET A 228 -0.08 -14.28 -4.70
CA MET A 228 0.44 -15.18 -3.66
C MET A 228 -0.65 -16.11 -3.10
N HIS A 229 -1.91 -15.69 -3.10
CA HIS A 229 -3.02 -16.56 -2.71
C HIS A 229 -3.22 -17.70 -3.72
N GLU A 230 -3.02 -17.47 -5.02
CA GLU A 230 -3.09 -18.53 -6.03
C GLU A 230 -2.02 -19.61 -5.75
N LYS A 231 -0.80 -19.20 -5.37
CA LYS A 231 0.29 -20.13 -5.04
C LYS A 231 0.11 -20.83 -3.69
N TRP A 232 -0.48 -20.16 -2.70
CA TRP A 232 -0.68 -20.68 -1.35
C TRP A 232 -2.11 -20.44 -0.84
N PRO A 233 -3.12 -21.11 -1.43
CA PRO A 233 -4.53 -20.85 -1.14
C PRO A 233 -4.90 -21.17 0.32
N GLN A 234 -4.22 -22.12 0.95
CA GLN A 234 -4.49 -22.59 2.31
C GLN A 234 -4.32 -21.51 3.39
N TYR A 235 -3.63 -20.39 3.10
CA TYR A 235 -3.40 -19.31 4.06
C TYR A 235 -4.47 -18.22 4.02
N GLY A 236 -5.24 -18.06 2.93
CA GLY A 236 -6.26 -17.02 2.83
C GLY A 236 -5.73 -15.60 2.52
N PHE A 237 -4.56 -15.48 1.89
CA PHE A 237 -3.93 -14.19 1.59
C PHE A 237 -4.82 -13.21 0.80
N ALA A 238 -5.73 -13.72 -0.02
CA ALA A 238 -6.68 -12.90 -0.77
C ALA A 238 -7.63 -12.11 0.13
N ASP A 239 -7.86 -12.50 1.39
CA ASP A 239 -8.71 -11.76 2.31
C ASP A 239 -7.89 -10.78 3.15
N HIS A 240 -7.01 -11.33 3.98
CA HIS A 240 -6.30 -10.58 5.01
C HIS A 240 -4.93 -10.04 4.55
N LYS A 241 -4.52 -10.23 3.29
CA LYS A 241 -3.30 -9.61 2.70
C LYS A 241 -2.02 -9.85 3.52
N GLY A 242 -1.95 -10.99 4.21
CA GLY A 242 -0.83 -11.38 5.08
C GLY A 242 -0.88 -10.82 6.52
N TYR A 243 -1.87 -10.01 6.90
CA TYR A 243 -2.06 -9.60 8.30
C TYR A 243 -2.35 -10.81 9.19
N GLY A 244 -1.88 -10.78 10.44
CA GLY A 244 -2.00 -11.88 11.42
C GLY A 244 -3.40 -12.01 12.01
N THR A 245 -4.42 -12.19 11.17
CA THR A 245 -5.80 -12.47 11.62
C THR A 245 -5.90 -13.85 12.27
N ALA A 246 -6.99 -14.11 12.99
CA ALA A 246 -7.26 -15.43 13.56
C ALA A 246 -7.25 -16.53 12.47
N THR A 247 -7.81 -16.23 11.29
CA THR A 247 -7.82 -17.15 10.13
C THR A 247 -6.42 -17.43 9.61
N HIS A 248 -5.59 -16.40 9.46
CA HIS A 248 -4.21 -16.55 9.03
C HIS A 248 -3.40 -17.38 10.04
N MET A 249 -3.52 -17.06 11.33
CA MET A 249 -2.79 -17.79 12.37
C MET A 249 -3.23 -19.24 12.52
N ALA A 250 -4.49 -19.56 12.27
CA ALA A 250 -4.96 -20.94 12.22
C ALA A 250 -4.31 -21.72 11.06
N ALA A 251 -4.16 -21.08 9.88
CA ALA A 251 -3.46 -21.69 8.75
C ALA A 251 -1.97 -21.91 9.03
N VAL A 252 -1.29 -20.91 9.63
CA VAL A 252 0.14 -21.03 10.02
C VAL A 252 0.34 -22.14 11.05
N LYS A 253 -0.56 -22.30 12.03
CA LYS A 253 -0.50 -23.41 12.99
C LYS A 253 -0.68 -24.78 12.33
N ARG A 254 -1.58 -24.88 11.36
CA ARG A 254 -1.91 -26.15 10.67
C ARG A 254 -0.86 -26.55 9.65
N CYS A 255 -0.34 -25.60 8.88
CA CYS A 255 0.49 -25.84 7.70
C CYS A 255 1.96 -25.45 7.90
N GLY A 256 2.30 -24.78 9.00
CA GLY A 256 3.56 -24.05 9.14
C GLY A 256 3.58 -22.76 8.31
N PRO A 257 4.54 -21.84 8.55
CA PRO A 257 4.80 -20.70 7.67
C PRO A 257 5.37 -21.15 6.32
N CYS A 258 4.95 -20.49 5.23
CA CYS A 258 5.50 -20.64 3.89
C CYS A 258 6.57 -19.57 3.55
N GLU A 259 7.16 -19.67 2.35
CA GLU A 259 8.29 -18.85 1.86
C GLU A 259 8.11 -17.34 2.00
N ILE A 260 6.87 -16.83 1.88
CA ILE A 260 6.61 -15.40 1.94
C ILE A 260 6.37 -14.86 3.34
N HIS A 261 6.42 -15.70 4.39
CA HIS A 261 6.34 -15.24 5.76
C HIS A 261 7.61 -14.53 6.20
N ARG A 262 7.47 -13.58 7.13
CA ARG A 262 8.56 -12.85 7.76
C ARG A 262 8.96 -13.56 9.04
N TRP A 263 10.09 -14.24 8.99
CA TRP A 263 10.54 -15.15 10.04
C TRP A 263 10.98 -14.41 11.30
N THR A 264 11.34 -13.13 11.18
CA THR A 264 11.72 -12.29 12.31
C THR A 264 10.53 -11.65 13.04
N PHE A 265 9.30 -11.80 12.52
CA PHE A 265 8.11 -11.20 13.13
C PHE A 265 7.49 -12.16 14.15
N ALA A 266 7.12 -11.65 15.32
CA ALA A 266 6.24 -12.38 16.22
C ALA A 266 4.85 -12.52 15.56
N PRO A 267 4.17 -13.68 15.68
CA PRO A 267 4.51 -14.85 16.50
C PRO A 267 5.28 -15.96 15.77
N ILE A 268 5.83 -15.72 14.58
CA ILE A 268 6.58 -16.74 13.81
C ILE A 268 7.99 -16.91 14.36
N LYS A 269 8.62 -15.81 14.78
CA LYS A 269 9.97 -15.76 15.34
C LYS A 269 10.19 -16.82 16.43
N GLY A 270 11.11 -17.74 16.16
CA GLY A 270 11.54 -18.78 17.11
C GLY A 270 10.59 -19.96 17.28
N ASN A 271 9.41 -19.95 16.64
CA ASN A 271 8.40 -21.02 16.79
C ASN A 271 8.40 -22.03 15.63
N TYR A 272 9.19 -21.79 14.59
CA TYR A 272 9.24 -22.62 13.39
C TYR A 272 10.69 -22.76 12.89
N PRO A 273 11.06 -23.90 12.25
CA PRO A 273 12.39 -24.07 11.68
C PRO A 273 12.64 -23.07 10.54
N PRO A 274 13.86 -22.57 10.34
CA PRO A 274 14.16 -21.58 9.30
C PRO A 274 13.88 -22.12 7.89
N PRO A 275 13.55 -21.24 6.93
CA PRO A 275 13.27 -21.65 5.56
C PRO A 275 14.52 -22.24 4.90
N THR A 276 14.33 -23.32 4.13
CA THR A 276 15.40 -23.99 3.37
C THR A 276 15.40 -23.65 1.88
N THR A 277 14.40 -22.88 1.41
CA THR A 277 14.23 -22.54 -0.01
C THR A 277 14.81 -21.16 -0.34
N ARG A 278 15.10 -20.96 -1.64
CA ARG A 278 15.66 -19.73 -2.19
C ARG A 278 14.57 -18.65 -2.28
N ASP A 279 14.93 -17.38 -2.08
CA ASP A 279 13.97 -16.27 -2.07
C ASP A 279 13.35 -16.06 -3.48
N PRO A 280 12.02 -16.15 -3.65
CA PRO A 280 11.38 -15.82 -4.92
C PRO A 280 11.47 -14.33 -5.30
N TRP A 281 11.96 -13.47 -4.41
CA TRP A 281 12.14 -12.02 -4.60
C TRP A 281 13.61 -11.61 -4.81
N GLU A 282 14.55 -12.56 -4.84
CA GLU A 282 15.93 -12.30 -5.24
C GLU A 282 16.05 -12.39 -6.76
N GLU A 283 16.10 -11.24 -7.43
CA GLU A 283 16.76 -11.05 -8.75
C GLU A 283 18.14 -10.41 -8.56
#